data_AF-A0A2N2JI06-F1
#
_entry.id   AF-A0A2N2JI06-F1
#
_cell.length_a   1.000
_cell.length_b   1.000
_cell.length_c   1.000
_cell.angle_alpha   90.00
_cell.angle_beta   90.00
_cell.angle_gamma   90.00
#
_symmetry.space_group_name_H-M   'P 1'
#
loop_
_entity.id
_entity.type
_entity.pdbx_description
1 polymer ?
#
loop_
_entity_poly.entity_id
_entity_poly.type
_entity_poly.pdbx_seq_one_letter_code
_entity_poly.pdbx_strand_id
1 'polypeptide(L)'
;MRHCSFKLFIDNNGRNNAACDNNAGVFKSDVTFDVVPSVKVVQLRSVNYRDRFVRHRSFLGELTPLASELDQKDASFIIRPGLAGKGVSFEPVNYPGYFLRHQGFALKLHKRESSDLFKADATFMERRGLAGSGTSFESVNFPRHFLRHCSFKLFLDNNNRNNGACDKNDGVFKSDVSFDVVDAP
;
A
#
# COMPACT_ATOMS: atom_id res chain seq x y z
N MET A 1 -42.39 11.10 0.85
CA MET A 1 -41.32 10.09 1.00
C MET A 1 -41.24 9.76 2.48
N ARG A 2 -41.34 8.48 2.88
CA ARG A 2 -41.20 8.10 4.30
C ARG A 2 -39.71 8.00 4.62
N HIS A 3 -39.23 8.84 5.53
CA HIS A 3 -37.89 8.68 6.11
C HIS A 3 -37.96 7.61 7.20
N CYS A 4 -37.07 6.63 7.12
CA CYS A 4 -36.90 5.61 8.14
C CYS A 4 -35.46 5.67 8.65
N SER A 5 -35.30 5.56 9.97
CA SER A 5 -33.99 5.42 10.60
C SER A 5 -33.53 3.97 10.45
N PHE A 6 -32.36 3.77 9.85
CA PHE A 6 -31.76 2.45 9.70
C PHE A 6 -30.93 2.09 10.93
N LYS A 7 -31.07 0.85 11.39
CA LYS A 7 -30.26 0.27 12.46
C LYS A 7 -29.37 -0.84 11.90
N LEU A 8 -28.07 -0.74 12.16
CA LEU A 8 -27.07 -1.74 11.79
C LEU A 8 -26.99 -2.83 12.87
N PHE A 9 -26.88 -4.09 12.46
CA PHE A 9 -26.72 -5.24 13.36
C PHE A 9 -25.94 -6.37 12.69
N ILE A 10 -25.38 -7.27 13.50
CA ILE A 10 -24.69 -8.49 13.04
C ILE A 10 -25.63 -9.67 13.26
N ASP A 11 -25.84 -10.52 12.26
CA ASP A 11 -26.61 -11.75 12.42
C ASP A 11 -25.81 -12.87 13.08
N ASN A 12 -26.49 -13.96 13.43
CA ASN A 12 -25.88 -15.12 14.08
C ASN A 12 -24.83 -15.85 13.22
N ASN A 13 -24.71 -15.48 11.93
CA ASN A 13 -23.69 -15.99 11.01
C ASN A 13 -22.54 -14.99 10.81
N GLY A 14 -22.48 -13.91 11.60
CA GLY A 14 -21.44 -12.90 11.53
C GLY A 14 -21.60 -11.91 10.36
N ARG A 15 -22.76 -11.87 9.69
CA ARG A 15 -23.00 -10.95 8.59
C ARG A 15 -23.57 -9.64 9.11
N ASN A 16 -23.06 -8.53 8.59
CA ASN A 16 -23.59 -7.22 8.88
C ASN A 16 -24.85 -6.97 8.03
N ASN A 17 -25.93 -6.54 8.68
CA ASN A 17 -27.23 -6.27 8.08
C ASN A 17 -27.74 -4.89 8.53
N ALA A 18 -28.66 -4.30 7.75
CA ALA A 18 -29.36 -3.07 8.11
C ALA A 18 -30.88 -3.31 8.08
N ALA A 19 -31.58 -2.88 9.11
CA ALA A 19 -33.04 -2.93 9.18
C ALA A 19 -33.62 -1.53 9.33
N CYS A 20 -34.78 -1.34 8.71
CA CYS A 20 -35.58 -0.14 8.83
C CYS A 20 -36.62 -0.37 9.93
N ASP A 21 -36.55 0.40 11.04
CA ASP A 21 -37.53 0.31 12.13
C ASP A 21 -38.81 1.05 11.71
N ASN A 22 -39.67 0.38 10.95
CA ASN A 22 -41.05 0.81 10.76
C ASN A 22 -41.93 -0.10 11.60
N ASN A 23 -42.66 0.48 12.56
CA ASN A 23 -43.53 -0.22 13.52
C ASN A 23 -44.77 -0.90 12.88
N ALA A 24 -44.64 -1.46 11.69
CA ALA A 24 -45.63 -2.25 10.98
C ALA A 24 -44.87 -3.34 10.21
N GLY A 25 -45.00 -4.57 10.69
CA GLY A 25 -44.33 -5.73 10.12
C GLY A 25 -44.59 -5.85 8.62
N VAL A 26 -43.53 -5.67 7.82
CA VAL A 26 -43.40 -6.19 6.47
C VAL A 26 -41.92 -6.50 6.26
N PHE A 27 -41.55 -7.77 6.42
CA PHE A 27 -40.28 -8.29 5.94
C PHE A 27 -40.29 -8.27 4.41
N LYS A 28 -39.42 -7.44 3.82
CA LYS A 28 -38.86 -7.74 2.50
C LYS A 28 -37.38 -8.02 2.72
N SER A 29 -37.07 -9.31 2.79
CA SER A 29 -35.70 -9.80 2.63
C SER A 29 -35.16 -9.36 1.28
N ASP A 30 -33.85 -9.20 1.19
CA ASP A 30 -33.07 -9.03 -0.04
C ASP A 30 -32.69 -7.60 -0.42
N VAL A 31 -32.26 -6.80 0.56
CA VAL A 31 -31.19 -5.82 0.29
C VAL A 31 -29.95 -6.25 1.07
N THR A 32 -29.15 -7.13 0.47
CA THR A 32 -27.79 -7.39 0.93
C THR A 32 -26.97 -6.13 0.70
N PHE A 33 -26.75 -5.34 1.75
CA PHE A 33 -25.70 -4.34 1.73
C PHE A 33 -24.39 -5.09 1.93
N ASP A 34 -23.57 -5.15 0.88
CA ASP A 34 -22.18 -5.55 1.05
C ASP A 34 -21.56 -4.53 2.02
N VAL A 35 -21.30 -4.95 3.25
CA VAL A 35 -20.28 -4.28 4.05
C VAL A 35 -18.97 -4.56 3.36
N VAL A 36 -18.65 -3.71 2.40
CA VAL A 36 -17.34 -3.66 1.78
C VAL A 36 -16.39 -3.37 2.94
N PRO A 37 -15.49 -4.31 3.32
CA PRO A 37 -14.51 -4.01 4.35
C PRO A 37 -13.80 -2.72 3.93
N SER A 38 -13.74 -1.74 4.83
CA SER A 38 -13.08 -0.48 4.55
C SER A 38 -11.65 -0.78 4.14
N VAL A 39 -11.39 -0.62 2.85
CA VAL A 39 -10.08 -0.88 2.29
C VAL A 39 -9.17 0.21 2.85
N LYS A 40 -8.24 -0.18 3.72
CA LYS A 40 -7.32 0.77 4.32
C LYS A 40 -6.40 1.33 3.23
N VAL A 41 -6.52 2.63 2.97
CA VAL A 41 -5.65 3.37 2.07
C VAL A 41 -4.58 4.07 2.89
N VAL A 42 -3.33 3.93 2.46
CA VAL A 42 -2.16 4.47 3.17
C VAL A 42 -1.25 5.23 2.21
N GLN A 43 -0.38 6.04 2.80
CA GLN A 43 0.78 6.63 2.12
C GLN A 43 2.04 6.21 2.87
N LEU A 44 3.14 6.04 2.14
CA LEU A 44 4.44 5.69 2.74
C LEU A 44 5.29 6.96 2.79
N ARG A 45 5.43 7.55 3.98
CA ARG A 45 6.23 8.76 4.20
C ARG A 45 7.66 8.39 4.56
N SER A 46 8.66 9.04 3.96
CA SER A 46 10.05 8.80 4.32
C SER A 46 10.34 9.26 5.77
N VAL A 47 11.14 8.49 6.52
CA VAL A 47 11.52 8.90 7.88
C VAL A 47 12.59 9.99 7.91
N ASN A 48 13.42 10.12 6.88
CA ASN A 48 14.48 11.14 6.76
C ASN A 48 14.11 12.32 5.85
N TYR A 49 13.08 12.20 5.02
CA TYR A 49 12.49 13.29 4.25
C TYR A 49 11.00 13.38 4.54
N ARG A 50 10.65 13.98 5.69
CA ARG A 50 9.29 13.97 6.27
C ARG A 50 8.26 14.74 5.45
N ASP A 51 8.68 15.60 4.54
CA ASP A 51 7.82 16.28 3.57
C ASP A 51 7.49 15.40 2.36
N ARG A 52 8.04 14.17 2.27
CA ARG A 52 7.97 13.35 1.07
C ARG A 52 7.43 11.94 1.25
N PHE A 53 6.76 11.48 0.20
CA PHE A 53 6.02 10.23 0.15
C PHE A 53 6.40 9.42 -1.08
N VAL A 54 6.35 8.10 -0.93
CA VAL A 54 6.40 7.16 -2.06
C VAL A 54 5.20 7.44 -2.96
N ARG A 55 5.46 7.65 -4.24
CA ARG A 55 4.44 7.69 -5.27
C ARG A 55 4.94 7.08 -6.57
N HIS A 56 4.02 6.83 -7.48
CA HIS A 56 4.40 6.56 -8.87
C HIS A 56 4.41 7.86 -9.70
N ARG A 57 5.26 7.92 -10.74
CA ARG A 57 5.22 8.91 -11.83
C ARG A 57 5.67 8.25 -13.11
N SER A 58 4.90 8.41 -14.18
CA SER A 58 5.26 7.79 -15.47
C SER A 58 5.61 6.30 -15.29
N PHE A 59 4.87 5.62 -14.41
CA PHE A 59 5.06 4.22 -14.01
C PHE A 59 6.38 3.88 -13.28
N LEU A 60 7.13 4.86 -12.78
CA LEU A 60 8.32 4.69 -11.93
C LEU A 60 8.06 5.13 -10.49
N GLY A 61 8.64 4.42 -9.53
CA GLY A 61 8.58 4.78 -8.11
C GLY A 61 9.52 5.94 -7.78
N GLU A 62 9.03 6.92 -7.05
CA GLU A 62 9.83 8.05 -6.57
C GLU A 62 9.29 8.64 -5.26
N LEU A 63 10.07 9.52 -4.64
CA LEU A 63 9.76 10.21 -3.40
C LEU A 63 9.48 11.70 -3.69
N THR A 64 8.26 12.16 -3.42
CA THR A 64 7.83 13.54 -3.72
C THR A 64 7.23 14.25 -2.52
N PRO A 65 7.27 15.59 -2.45
CA PRO A 65 6.22 16.36 -1.79
C PRO A 65 4.90 16.25 -2.56
N LEU A 66 3.77 16.19 -1.85
CA LEU A 66 2.43 16.10 -2.43
C LEU A 66 1.84 17.51 -2.51
N ALA A 67 1.59 18.01 -3.71
CA ALA A 67 1.12 19.38 -3.94
C ALA A 67 -0.22 19.45 -4.67
N SER A 68 -0.73 18.32 -5.15
CA SER A 68 -1.98 18.24 -5.92
C SER A 68 -2.79 17.00 -5.56
N GLU A 69 -4.07 16.98 -5.90
CA GLU A 69 -4.91 15.78 -5.78
C GLU A 69 -4.36 14.61 -6.60
N LEU A 70 -3.71 14.89 -7.74
CA LEU A 70 -3.07 13.86 -8.54
C LEU A 70 -1.89 13.24 -7.78
N ASP A 71 -1.03 14.06 -7.18
CA ASP A 71 0.08 13.54 -6.35
C ASP A 71 -0.47 12.70 -5.19
N GLN A 72 -1.54 13.16 -4.54
CA GLN A 72 -2.20 12.42 -3.46
C GLN A 72 -2.66 11.04 -3.93
N LYS A 73 -3.33 10.98 -5.09
CA LYS A 73 -3.77 9.71 -5.69
C LYS A 73 -2.62 8.81 -6.11
N ASP A 74 -1.54 9.39 -6.66
CA ASP A 74 -0.34 8.66 -7.06
C ASP A 74 0.46 8.09 -5.87
N ALA A 75 0.33 8.71 -4.70
CA ALA A 75 0.99 8.34 -3.43
C ALA A 75 0.13 7.45 -2.52
N SER A 76 -1.14 7.25 -2.86
CA SER A 76 -2.09 6.50 -2.04
C SER A 76 -2.21 5.06 -2.52
N PHE A 77 -1.95 4.13 -1.60
CA PHE A 77 -1.93 2.70 -1.87
C PHE A 77 -2.92 1.96 -0.99
N ILE A 78 -3.58 0.99 -1.58
CA ILE A 78 -4.24 -0.10 -0.89
C ILE A 78 -3.17 -1.15 -0.59
N ILE A 79 -3.00 -1.47 0.69
CA ILE A 79 -2.19 -2.64 1.08
C ILE A 79 -3.03 -3.89 0.84
N ARG A 80 -2.57 -4.74 -0.07
CA ARG A 80 -3.15 -6.05 -0.35
C ARG A 80 -2.34 -7.16 0.34
N PRO A 81 -2.96 -8.31 0.64
CA PRO A 81 -2.21 -9.53 0.89
C PRO A 81 -1.20 -9.76 -0.22
N GLY A 82 0.03 -10.11 0.14
CA GLY A 82 1.11 -10.27 -0.80
C GLY A 82 0.76 -11.27 -1.90
N LEU A 83 0.99 -10.88 -3.16
CA LEU A 83 0.63 -11.68 -4.32
C LEU A 83 1.36 -13.04 -4.36
N ALA A 84 2.51 -13.15 -3.68
CA ALA A 84 3.26 -14.40 -3.50
C ALA A 84 2.78 -15.27 -2.31
N GLY A 85 1.61 -14.97 -1.72
CA GLY A 85 1.01 -15.74 -0.62
C GLY A 85 1.57 -15.43 0.78
N LYS A 86 2.38 -14.37 0.91
CA LYS A 86 2.97 -13.89 2.17
C LYS A 86 3.29 -12.40 2.08
N GLY A 87 3.37 -11.71 3.21
CA GLY A 87 3.70 -10.28 3.21
C GLY A 87 2.62 -9.43 2.55
N VAL A 88 3.03 -8.33 1.94
CA VAL A 88 2.15 -7.28 1.38
C VAL A 88 2.49 -6.94 -0.06
N SER A 89 1.50 -6.46 -0.80
CA SER A 89 1.64 -5.87 -2.13
C SER A 89 0.91 -4.53 -2.18
N PHE A 90 1.49 -3.55 -2.87
CA PHE A 90 0.95 -2.19 -2.93
C PHE A 90 0.22 -1.96 -4.26
N GLU A 91 -1.09 -1.75 -4.18
CA GLU A 91 -1.94 -1.39 -5.31
C GLU A 91 -2.31 0.10 -5.19
N PRO A 92 -1.92 0.99 -6.14
CA PRO A 92 -2.29 2.39 -6.06
C PRO A 92 -3.80 2.58 -6.26
N VAL A 93 -4.39 3.55 -5.56
CA VAL A 93 -5.84 3.80 -5.61
C VAL A 93 -6.33 4.22 -7.00
N ASN A 94 -5.47 4.89 -7.77
CA ASN A 94 -5.82 5.44 -9.07
C ASN A 94 -5.48 4.54 -10.27
N TYR A 95 -4.81 3.42 -10.04
CA TYR A 95 -4.60 2.38 -11.05
C TYR A 95 -4.97 0.99 -10.50
N PRO A 96 -6.27 0.70 -10.29
CA PRO A 96 -6.71 -0.61 -9.85
C PRO A 96 -6.22 -1.72 -10.79
N GLY A 97 -5.76 -2.83 -10.21
CA GLY A 97 -5.15 -3.95 -10.91
C GLY A 97 -3.66 -3.73 -11.26
N TYR A 98 -3.06 -2.61 -10.88
CA TYR A 98 -1.61 -2.39 -10.98
C TYR A 98 -0.94 -2.58 -9.62
N PHE A 99 0.34 -2.90 -9.62
CA PHE A 99 1.11 -3.12 -8.41
C PHE A 99 2.51 -2.52 -8.52
N LEU A 100 3.01 -1.96 -7.42
CA LEU A 100 4.43 -1.66 -7.30
C LEU A 100 5.21 -2.96 -7.27
N ARG A 101 6.19 -3.08 -8.14
CA ARG A 101 7.12 -4.20 -8.21
C ARG A 101 8.52 -3.72 -8.51
N HIS A 102 9.51 -4.49 -8.13
CA HIS A 102 10.85 -4.25 -8.63
C HIS A 102 11.00 -4.86 -10.05
N GLN A 103 11.79 -4.19 -10.90
CA GLN A 103 12.25 -4.74 -12.17
C GLN A 103 13.62 -4.16 -12.49
N GLY A 104 14.64 -5.02 -12.60
CA GLY A 104 16.02 -4.54 -12.73
C GLY A 104 16.40 -3.63 -11.57
N PHE A 105 15.92 -3.94 -10.36
CA PHE A 105 16.10 -3.16 -9.13
C PHE A 105 15.44 -1.78 -9.09
N ALA A 106 14.85 -1.27 -10.17
CA ALA A 106 14.00 -0.08 -10.09
C ALA A 106 12.59 -0.46 -9.63
N LEU A 107 11.95 0.36 -8.80
CA LEU A 107 10.53 0.19 -8.51
C LEU A 107 9.70 0.78 -9.64
N LYS A 108 8.76 -0.02 -10.13
CA LYS A 108 7.89 0.32 -11.25
C LYS A 108 6.46 -0.06 -10.92
N LEU A 109 5.52 0.66 -11.53
CA LEU A 109 4.11 0.34 -11.46
C LEU A 109 3.71 -0.44 -12.72
N HIS A 110 3.32 -1.70 -12.56
CA HIS A 110 2.91 -2.55 -13.69
C HIS A 110 1.53 -3.16 -13.43
N LYS A 111 0.78 -3.41 -14.52
CA LYS A 111 -0.48 -4.16 -14.45
C LYS A 111 -0.18 -5.56 -13.95
N ARG A 112 -1.05 -6.10 -13.09
CA ARG A 112 -0.93 -7.45 -12.55
C ARG A 112 -0.85 -8.49 -13.66
N GLU A 113 0.12 -9.38 -13.52
CA GLU A 113 0.25 -10.58 -14.34
C GLU A 113 0.08 -11.83 -13.47
N SER A 114 -0.23 -12.96 -14.10
CA SER A 114 -0.42 -14.25 -13.40
C SER A 114 0.88 -14.98 -13.08
N SER A 115 2.01 -14.53 -13.64
CA SER A 115 3.32 -15.17 -13.49
C SER A 115 3.81 -15.11 -12.04
N ASP A 116 4.45 -16.19 -11.59
CA ASP A 116 4.99 -16.24 -10.22
C ASP A 116 6.14 -15.25 -10.02
N LEU A 117 6.89 -14.95 -11.10
CA LEU A 117 7.89 -13.89 -11.08
C LEU A 117 7.26 -12.53 -10.78
N PHE A 118 6.17 -12.15 -11.46
CA PHE A 118 5.48 -10.89 -11.16
C PHE A 118 5.00 -10.84 -9.72
N LYS A 119 4.35 -11.91 -9.26
CA LYS A 119 3.85 -12.00 -7.87
C LYS A 119 4.99 -11.81 -6.88
N ALA A 120 6.12 -12.47 -7.11
CA ALA A 120 7.29 -12.38 -6.26
C ALA A 120 7.94 -10.98 -6.31
N ASP A 121 8.05 -10.37 -7.49
CA ASP A 121 8.60 -9.03 -7.67
C ASP A 121 7.75 -7.92 -7.02
N ALA A 122 6.44 -8.15 -6.93
CA ALA A 122 5.45 -7.23 -6.38
C ALA A 122 5.13 -7.48 -4.89
N THR A 123 5.87 -8.36 -4.21
CA THR A 123 5.57 -8.73 -2.82
C THR A 123 6.73 -8.41 -1.89
N PHE A 124 6.41 -7.84 -0.73
CA PHE A 124 7.37 -7.41 0.27
C PHE A 124 6.97 -7.91 1.66
N MET A 125 7.95 -8.31 2.47
CA MET A 125 7.78 -8.56 3.89
C MET A 125 7.94 -7.25 4.66
N GLU A 126 6.98 -6.95 5.52
CA GLU A 126 7.10 -5.85 6.47
C GLU A 126 8.11 -6.22 7.56
N ARG A 127 9.08 -5.35 7.78
CA ARG A 127 10.09 -5.45 8.82
C ARG A 127 10.02 -4.23 9.70
N ARG A 128 10.45 -4.37 10.96
CA ARG A 128 10.73 -3.21 11.81
C ARG A 128 11.68 -2.28 11.06
N GLY A 129 11.36 -0.98 11.03
CA GLY A 129 12.16 0.01 10.33
C GLY A 129 13.61 0.01 10.80
N LEU A 130 14.54 -0.08 9.84
CA LEU A 130 15.96 -0.22 10.13
C LEU A 130 16.59 1.05 10.73
N ALA A 131 15.92 2.20 10.60
CA ALA A 131 16.26 3.45 11.29
C ALA A 131 15.86 3.47 12.78
N GLY A 132 15.28 2.38 13.30
CA GLY A 132 14.72 2.32 14.66
C GLY A 132 13.28 2.83 14.79
N SER A 133 12.71 3.35 13.70
CA SER A 133 11.30 3.77 13.60
C SER A 133 10.74 3.46 12.20
N GLY A 134 9.41 3.46 12.06
CA GLY A 134 8.73 3.13 10.83
C GLY A 134 8.81 1.65 10.45
N THR A 135 8.56 1.38 9.18
CA THR A 135 8.56 0.05 8.55
C THR A 135 9.55 0.01 7.40
N SER A 136 10.28 -1.08 7.27
CA SER A 136 11.10 -1.39 6.10
C SER A 136 10.48 -2.53 5.32
N PHE A 137 10.46 -2.43 3.99
CA PHE A 137 9.80 -3.41 3.13
C PHE A 137 10.85 -4.25 2.40
N GLU A 138 11.07 -5.48 2.84
CA GLU A 138 12.04 -6.41 2.28
C GLU A 138 11.41 -7.22 1.13
N SER A 139 12.06 -7.32 -0.02
CA SER A 139 11.56 -8.15 -1.13
C SER A 139 11.47 -9.63 -0.72
N VAL A 140 10.39 -10.32 -1.13
CA VAL A 140 10.25 -11.75 -0.84
C VAL A 140 11.16 -12.65 -1.67
N ASN A 141 11.61 -12.19 -2.85
CA ASN A 141 12.46 -12.95 -3.76
C ASN A 141 13.91 -12.45 -3.85
N PHE A 142 14.22 -11.33 -3.21
CA PHE A 142 15.59 -10.84 -3.01
C PHE A 142 15.84 -10.59 -1.52
N PRO A 143 16.24 -11.64 -0.76
CA PRO A 143 16.54 -11.50 0.65
C PRO A 143 17.52 -10.36 0.92
N ARG A 144 17.30 -9.64 2.03
CA ARG A 144 18.07 -8.47 2.46
C ARG A 144 18.04 -7.27 1.51
N HIS A 145 17.20 -7.29 0.48
CA HIS A 145 16.98 -6.11 -0.34
C HIS A 145 15.67 -5.44 0.06
N PHE A 146 15.72 -4.13 0.23
CA PHE A 146 14.63 -3.33 0.75
C PHE A 146 14.22 -2.27 -0.26
N LEU A 147 12.95 -1.85 -0.19
CA LEU A 147 12.51 -0.60 -0.78
C LEU A 147 13.37 0.52 -0.22
N ARG A 148 14.09 1.23 -1.09
CA ARG A 148 15.03 2.30 -0.74
C ARG A 148 14.78 3.51 -1.62
N HIS A 149 14.74 4.70 -1.05
CA HIS A 149 14.83 5.93 -1.86
C HIS A 149 16.29 6.37 -2.01
N CYS A 150 16.61 6.95 -3.17
CA CYS A 150 17.97 7.36 -3.52
C CYS A 150 17.90 8.43 -4.63
N SER A 151 18.41 9.63 -4.35
CA SER A 151 18.17 10.82 -5.18
C SER A 151 16.68 10.98 -5.54
N PHE A 152 15.81 10.67 -4.57
CA PHE A 152 14.35 10.66 -4.68
C PHE A 152 13.75 9.66 -5.69
N LYS A 153 14.52 8.75 -6.28
CA LYS A 153 14.01 7.59 -7.03
C LYS A 153 13.92 6.36 -6.11
N LEU A 154 13.01 5.43 -6.41
CA LEU A 154 12.85 4.22 -5.61
C LEU A 154 13.48 3.00 -6.27
N PHE A 155 14.25 2.27 -5.46
CA PHE A 155 14.95 1.07 -5.86
C PHE A 155 14.78 -0.05 -4.84
N LEU A 156 15.09 -1.25 -5.28
CA LEU A 156 15.33 -2.40 -4.43
C LEU A 156 16.85 -2.50 -4.20
N ASP A 157 17.28 -2.38 -2.95
CA ASP A 157 18.71 -2.25 -2.61
C ASP A 157 19.06 -2.93 -1.28
N ASN A 158 20.29 -3.45 -1.17
CA ASN A 158 20.79 -4.15 0.03
C ASN A 158 22.01 -3.46 0.65
N ASN A 159 22.25 -2.20 0.32
CA ASN A 159 23.43 -1.37 0.62
C ASN A 159 24.76 -1.83 0.00
N ASN A 160 24.89 -3.09 -0.41
CA ASN A 160 26.11 -3.62 -1.03
C ASN A 160 26.16 -3.32 -2.53
N ARG A 161 25.00 -3.23 -3.19
CA ARG A 161 24.91 -3.17 -4.65
C ARG A 161 25.04 -1.77 -5.25
N ASN A 162 24.97 -0.71 -4.44
CA ASN A 162 25.01 0.72 -4.85
C ASN A 162 24.56 0.91 -6.28
N ASN A 163 23.24 0.91 -6.51
CA ASN A 163 22.56 1.17 -7.79
C ASN A 163 22.97 2.54 -8.39
N GLY A 164 24.26 2.68 -8.74
CA GLY A 164 24.96 3.84 -9.27
C GLY A 164 25.18 5.01 -8.33
N ALA A 165 24.20 5.38 -7.50
CA ALA A 165 24.13 6.73 -6.92
C ALA A 165 23.79 6.82 -5.42
N CYS A 166 23.64 5.68 -4.73
CA CYS A 166 23.12 5.66 -3.37
C CYS A 166 24.25 5.65 -2.35
N ASP A 167 24.20 6.57 -1.38
CA ASP A 167 25.19 6.64 -0.32
C ASP A 167 25.22 5.31 0.47
N LYS A 168 26.38 4.65 0.51
CA LYS A 168 26.55 3.36 1.18
C LYS A 168 26.64 3.48 2.71
N ASN A 169 26.66 4.69 3.27
CA ASN A 169 26.67 4.89 4.71
C ASN A 169 25.51 4.13 5.36
N ASP A 170 25.81 3.28 6.34
CA ASP A 170 24.82 2.40 6.98
C ASP A 170 23.68 3.18 7.65
N GLY A 171 23.98 4.33 8.26
CA GLY A 171 22.96 5.21 8.84
C GLY A 171 22.03 5.82 7.79
N VAL A 172 22.59 6.21 6.63
CA VAL A 172 21.82 6.71 5.49
C VAL A 172 20.96 5.61 4.90
N PHE A 173 21.52 4.42 4.64
CA PHE A 173 20.76 3.26 4.17
C PHE A 173 19.58 2.95 5.08
N LYS A 174 19.81 2.83 6.39
CA LYS A 174 18.77 2.55 7.38
C LYS A 174 17.64 3.58 7.33
N SER A 175 17.99 4.85 7.15
CA SER A 175 17.03 5.93 7.02
C SER A 175 16.27 5.87 5.69
N ASP A 176 16.97 5.58 4.59
CA ASP A 176 16.40 5.55 3.25
C ASP A 176 15.41 4.40 3.00
N VAL A 177 15.54 3.32 3.76
CA VAL A 177 14.69 2.12 3.67
C VAL A 177 13.58 2.08 4.72
N SER A 178 13.41 3.13 5.51
CA SER A 178 12.42 3.20 6.58
C SER A 178 11.35 4.22 6.23
N PHE A 179 10.08 3.83 6.38
CA PHE A 179 8.93 4.65 6.04
C PHE A 179 7.89 4.63 7.16
N ASP A 180 7.28 5.77 7.46
CA ASP A 180 6.03 5.76 8.23
C ASP A 180 4.89 5.33 7.30
N VAL A 181 4.08 4.38 7.74
CA VAL A 181 2.81 4.06 7.09
C VAL A 181 1.74 4.96 7.72
N VAL A 182 1.27 5.96 6.97
CA VAL A 182 0.26 6.91 7.44
C VAL A 182 -1.06 6.70 6.69
N ASP A 183 -2.17 7.01 7.33
CA ASP A 183 -3.48 6.95 6.67
C ASP A 183 -3.53 8.01 5.56
N ALA A 184 -4.01 7.62 4.39
CA ALA A 184 -4.23 8.55 3.29
C ALA A 184 -5.45 9.44 3.59
N PRO A 185 -5.43 10.71 3.14
CA PRO A 185 -6.57 11.62 3.28
C PRO A 185 -7.79 11.17 2.44
#